data_AF-W3VGU2-F1
#
_entry.id   AF-W3VGU2-F1
#
_cell.length_a   1.000
_cell.length_b   1.000
_cell.length_c   1.000
_cell.angle_alpha   90.00
_cell.angle_beta   90.00
_cell.angle_gamma   90.00
#
_symmetry.space_group_name_H-M   'P 1'
#
loop_
_entity.id
_entity.type
_entity.pdbx_description
1 polymer ?
#
loop_
_entity_poly.entity_id
_entity_poly.type
_entity_poly.pdbx_seq_one_letter_code
_entity_poly.pdbx_strand_id
1 'polypeptide(L)'
;MIFLLVLSILIIGTVVAPHPDQGISGLPTNQDVYNTAYFHRLSQVHAYVGTPSITAPLSPPWPEHEQTWQMQRYVNLLHQHEAYIDPEAGRHLDRLRKNAIWLYNHRDSSHISAHQRKLLTPFLFGRGGKTDARFVLGSFVAAMEEAGEQAKQDLQAALHPVNVRAQHVEPLRRLAAKLTITLNAIEGDLLNHLLSGLSVDEWTRFNHAHMLLSTEREMLTLAADRYASHLPRLGL
;
A
#
# COMPACT_ATOMS: atom_id res chain seq x y z
N MET A 1 -30.92 -8.28 -15.42
CA MET A 1 -30.85 -7.25 -14.35
C MET A 1 -29.66 -7.57 -13.48
N ILE A 2 -28.79 -6.58 -13.30
CA ILE A 2 -27.44 -6.65 -12.74
C ILE A 2 -27.48 -6.17 -11.28
N PHE A 3 -26.74 -6.87 -10.42
CA PHE A 3 -26.08 -6.44 -9.17
C PHE A 3 -26.89 -5.99 -7.94
N LEU A 4 -26.62 -6.66 -6.81
CA LEU A 4 -25.81 -6.10 -5.70
C LEU A 4 -25.70 -7.16 -4.59
N LEU A 5 -24.63 -7.95 -4.60
CA LEU A 5 -24.21 -8.71 -3.42
C LEU A 5 -23.00 -7.98 -2.83
N VAL A 6 -23.32 -6.98 -2.01
CA VAL A 6 -22.36 -6.37 -1.08
C VAL A 6 -22.00 -7.45 -0.08
N LEU A 7 -20.79 -7.98 -0.19
CA LEU A 7 -20.22 -8.91 0.79
C LEU A 7 -19.92 -8.12 2.07
N SER A 8 -20.95 -7.97 2.90
CA SER A 8 -20.84 -7.49 4.26
C SER A 8 -20.04 -8.49 5.10
N ILE A 9 -18.81 -8.13 5.43
CA ILE A 9 -18.00 -8.82 6.44
C ILE A 9 -18.63 -8.50 7.81
N LEU A 10 -19.50 -9.41 8.25
CA LEU A 10 -20.03 -9.44 9.60
C LEU A 10 -18.89 -9.92 10.52
N ILE A 11 -18.27 -8.99 11.23
CA ILE A 11 -17.37 -9.32 12.35
C ILE A 11 -18.26 -9.87 13.47
N ILE A 12 -18.42 -11.19 13.52
CA ILE A 12 -19.00 -11.87 14.67
C ILE A 12 -17.95 -11.77 15.78
N GLY A 13 -18.17 -10.85 16.71
CA GLY A 13 -17.48 -10.83 17.99
C GLY A 13 -17.84 -12.07 18.78
N THR A 14 -17.00 -13.09 18.75
CA THR A 14 -17.00 -14.12 19.78
C THR A 14 -16.30 -13.54 21.00
N VAL A 15 -17.10 -12.94 21.89
CA VAL A 15 -16.73 -12.73 23.27
C VAL A 15 -16.54 -14.10 23.89
N VAL A 16 -15.29 -14.59 23.89
CA VAL A 16 -14.90 -15.68 24.79
C VAL A 16 -14.91 -15.09 26.19
N ALA A 17 -15.92 -15.45 26.98
CA ALA A 17 -16.00 -15.09 28.38
C ALA A 17 -14.76 -15.63 29.13
N PRO A 18 -14.04 -14.81 29.92
CA PRO A 18 -12.87 -15.28 30.63
C PRO A 18 -13.29 -16.18 31.80
N HIS A 19 -12.61 -17.32 31.91
CA HIS A 19 -12.62 -18.18 33.08
C HIS A 19 -12.04 -17.38 34.27
N PRO A 20 -12.68 -17.37 35.44
CA PRO A 20 -12.19 -16.61 36.59
C PRO A 20 -11.17 -17.48 37.29
N ASP A 21 -9.89 -17.17 37.10
CA ASP A 21 -8.80 -17.32 38.08
C ASP A 21 -7.47 -17.23 37.34
N GLN A 22 -6.96 -16.00 37.16
CA GLN A 22 -5.54 -15.65 37.23
C GLN A 22 -5.32 -14.14 36.99
N GLY A 23 -4.80 -13.46 38.01
CA GLY A 23 -4.15 -12.14 38.02
C GLY A 23 -4.47 -11.14 36.92
N ILE A 24 -5.22 -10.09 37.25
CA ILE A 24 -5.39 -8.88 36.44
C ILE A 24 -4.01 -8.29 36.11
N SER A 25 -3.58 -8.42 34.86
CA SER A 25 -2.39 -7.76 34.31
C SER A 25 -2.80 -6.92 33.10
N GLY A 26 -2.64 -5.59 33.24
CA GLY A 26 -2.33 -4.64 32.18
C GLY A 26 -3.35 -4.46 31.04
N LEU A 27 -3.84 -3.23 30.87
CA LEU A 27 -4.38 -2.80 29.57
C LEU A 27 -3.32 -3.06 28.48
N PRO A 28 -3.71 -3.54 27.27
CA PRO A 28 -2.76 -3.78 26.19
C PRO A 28 -2.01 -2.50 25.85
N THR A 29 -0.68 -2.60 25.68
CA THR A 29 0.11 -1.44 25.28
C THR A 29 -0.23 -1.05 23.84
N ASN A 30 0.08 0.19 23.44
CA ASN A 30 -0.03 0.59 22.04
C ASN A 30 0.71 -0.43 21.14
N GLN A 31 1.91 -0.88 21.53
CA GLN A 31 2.69 -1.83 20.72
C GLN A 31 1.95 -3.15 20.50
N ASP A 32 1.27 -3.68 21.52
CA ASP A 32 0.51 -4.93 21.40
C ASP A 32 -0.62 -4.78 20.39
N VAL A 33 -1.31 -3.65 20.42
CA VAL A 33 -2.38 -3.32 19.45
C VAL A 33 -1.84 -3.25 18.02
N TYR A 34 -0.66 -2.63 17.81
CA TYR A 34 -0.04 -2.59 16.48
C TYR A 34 0.39 -3.97 16.01
N ASN A 35 1.01 -4.77 16.89
CA ASN A 35 1.43 -6.14 16.57
C ASN A 35 0.24 -7.00 16.12
N THR A 36 -0.88 -6.93 16.85
CA THR A 36 -2.11 -7.65 16.49
C THR A 36 -2.68 -7.17 15.15
N ALA A 37 -2.73 -5.85 14.93
CA ALA A 37 -3.22 -5.30 13.66
C ALA A 37 -2.32 -5.70 12.48
N TYR A 38 -1.00 -5.64 12.66
CA TYR A 38 -0.01 -6.05 11.68
C TYR A 38 -0.18 -7.52 11.31
N PHE A 39 -0.21 -8.42 12.30
CA PHE A 39 -0.45 -9.84 12.04
C PHE A 39 -1.77 -10.07 11.29
N HIS A 40 -2.88 -9.57 11.82
CA HIS A 40 -4.21 -9.82 11.26
C HIS A 40 -4.34 -9.34 9.81
N ARG A 41 -3.87 -8.12 9.50
CA ARG A 41 -4.01 -7.54 8.15
C ARG A 41 -3.05 -8.19 7.16
N LEU A 42 -1.77 -8.36 7.52
CA LEU A 42 -0.79 -8.89 6.57
C LEU A 42 -0.97 -10.39 6.31
N SER A 43 -1.54 -11.15 7.25
CA SER A 43 -1.89 -12.55 7.01
C SER A 43 -2.95 -12.70 5.92
N GLN A 44 -3.92 -11.78 5.82
CA GLN A 44 -4.97 -11.82 4.78
C GLN A 44 -4.43 -11.63 3.37
N VAL A 45 -3.35 -10.86 3.24
CA VAL A 45 -2.70 -10.58 1.95
C VAL A 45 -1.43 -11.41 1.72
N HIS A 46 -1.18 -12.44 2.55
CA HIS A 46 0.00 -13.30 2.47
C HIS A 46 1.34 -12.53 2.47
N ALA A 47 1.39 -11.40 3.17
CA ALA A 47 2.57 -10.54 3.28
C ALA A 47 3.19 -10.58 4.67
N TYR A 48 2.62 -11.32 5.64
CA TYR A 48 3.11 -11.33 7.01
C TYR A 48 4.52 -11.93 7.10
N VAL A 49 5.40 -11.22 7.81
CA VAL A 49 6.70 -11.69 8.24
C VAL A 49 6.82 -11.48 9.75
N GLY A 50 7.33 -12.49 10.47
CA GLY A 50 7.54 -12.41 11.92
C GLY A 50 8.80 -11.62 12.31
N THR A 51 9.74 -11.51 11.39
CA THR A 51 10.98 -10.76 11.53
C THR A 51 11.25 -9.98 10.25
N PRO A 52 11.63 -8.69 10.34
CA PRO A 52 11.93 -7.91 9.15
C PRO A 52 13.31 -8.33 8.62
N SER A 53 13.50 -8.24 7.31
CA SER A 53 14.81 -8.46 6.67
C SER A 53 15.84 -7.40 7.09
N ILE A 54 15.38 -6.21 7.47
CA ILE A 54 16.18 -5.05 7.79
C ILE A 54 15.59 -4.37 9.02
N THR A 55 16.44 -3.96 9.97
CA THR A 55 16.01 -3.25 11.18
C THR A 55 16.46 -1.80 11.13
N ALA A 56 15.52 -0.86 11.30
CA ALA A 56 15.81 0.57 11.33
C ALA A 56 16.62 0.93 12.59
N PRO A 57 17.59 1.87 12.48
CA PRO A 57 18.27 2.38 13.66
C PRO A 57 17.26 3.14 14.52
N LEU A 58 17.05 2.70 15.76
CA LEU A 58 16.30 3.47 16.76
C LEU A 58 17.15 4.65 17.23
N SER A 59 16.50 5.76 17.58
CA SER A 59 17.19 6.94 18.10
C SER A 59 18.01 6.56 19.34
N PRO A 60 19.34 6.75 19.35
CA PRO A 60 20.13 6.52 20.56
C PRO A 60 19.72 7.50 21.67
N PRO A 61 19.96 7.17 22.95
CA PRO A 61 19.72 8.11 24.04
C PRO A 61 20.59 9.35 23.86
N TRP A 62 19.99 10.49 23.53
CA TRP A 62 20.72 11.73 23.29
C TRP A 62 21.10 12.39 24.62
N PRO A 63 22.40 12.62 24.91
CA PRO A 63 22.78 13.49 25.99
C PRO A 63 22.30 14.92 25.68
N GLU A 64 21.71 15.61 26.68
CA GLU A 64 21.00 16.90 26.51
C GLU A 64 21.82 18.00 25.82
N HIS A 65 23.15 17.90 25.82
CA HIS A 65 24.06 18.98 25.44
C HIS A 65 24.56 18.90 23.98
N GLU A 66 24.30 17.81 23.24
CA GLU A 66 24.74 17.63 21.84
C GLU A 66 23.59 17.27 20.87
N GLN A 67 22.34 17.60 21.24
CA GLN A 67 21.15 17.09 20.56
C GLN A 67 21.05 17.49 19.08
N THR A 68 21.39 18.72 18.68
CA THR A 68 21.00 19.23 17.36
C THR A 68 21.76 18.57 16.19
N TRP A 69 23.09 18.54 16.25
CA TRP A 69 23.90 18.00 15.15
C TRP A 69 23.84 16.47 15.09
N GLN A 70 23.76 15.80 16.24
CA GLN A 70 23.61 14.36 16.32
C GLN A 70 22.22 13.91 15.83
N MET A 71 21.17 14.66 16.17
CA MET A 71 19.81 14.42 15.66
C MET A 71 19.74 14.65 14.15
N GLN A 72 20.36 15.72 13.63
CA GLN A 72 20.45 15.94 12.17
C GLN A 72 21.18 14.80 11.46
N ARG A 73 22.31 14.33 12.02
CA ARG A 73 23.05 13.20 11.46
C ARG A 73 22.23 11.91 11.48
N TYR A 74 21.52 11.64 12.57
CA TYR A 74 20.63 10.49 12.69
C TYR A 74 19.48 10.56 11.69
N VAL A 75 18.82 11.71 11.57
CA VAL A 75 17.77 11.93 10.58
C VAL A 75 18.30 11.71 9.16
N ASN A 76 19.50 12.20 8.85
CA ASN A 76 20.12 11.99 7.53
C ASN A 76 20.44 10.50 7.27
N LEU A 77 20.95 9.79 8.26
CA LEU A 77 21.21 8.34 8.16
C LEU A 77 19.92 7.54 7.99
N LEU A 78 18.87 7.93 8.72
CA LEU A 78 17.58 7.27 8.66
C LEU A 78 16.89 7.50 7.30
N HIS A 79 16.96 8.70 6.74
CA HIS A 79 16.43 8.98 5.39
C HIS A 79 17.09 8.13 4.29
N GLN A 80 18.33 7.69 4.49
CA GLN A 80 19.06 6.85 3.55
C GLN A 80 18.85 5.35 3.81
N HIS A 81 18.05 5.00 4.83
CA HIS A 81 17.91 3.63 5.29
C HIS A 81 16.73 2.93 4.60
N GLU A 82 16.94 1.70 4.13
CA GLU A 82 15.93 0.93 3.37
C GLU A 82 14.66 0.62 4.18
N ALA A 83 14.76 0.59 5.51
CA ALA A 83 13.60 0.41 6.41
C ALA A 83 12.88 1.73 6.75
N TYR A 84 13.14 2.84 6.05
CA TYR A 84 12.50 4.14 6.27
C TYR A 84 11.70 4.58 5.04
N ILE A 85 10.50 5.11 5.27
CA ILE A 85 9.64 5.63 4.19
C ILE A 85 10.08 7.05 3.83
N ASP A 86 10.69 7.18 2.65
CA ASP A 86 11.14 8.45 2.10
C ASP A 86 9.96 9.46 1.95
N PRO A 87 10.15 10.76 2.21
CA PRO A 87 9.10 11.78 2.00
C PRO A 87 8.58 11.86 0.55
N GLU A 88 9.39 11.46 -0.42
CA GLU A 88 9.05 11.32 -1.84
C GLU A 88 8.57 9.92 -2.21
N ALA A 89 8.37 9.01 -1.25
CA ALA A 89 7.74 7.72 -1.48
C ALA A 89 6.39 7.89 -2.20
N GLY A 90 6.06 6.88 -3.01
CA GLY A 90 4.84 6.89 -3.82
C GLY A 90 4.91 7.71 -5.11
N ARG A 91 6.09 8.13 -5.61
CA ARG A 91 6.22 8.70 -6.97
C ARG A 91 5.70 7.76 -8.06
N HIS A 92 5.85 6.45 -7.88
CA HIS A 92 5.31 5.44 -8.79
C HIS A 92 3.75 5.46 -8.83
N LEU A 93 3.10 5.86 -7.73
CA LEU A 93 1.63 5.98 -7.66
C LEU A 93 1.09 7.09 -8.56
N ASP A 94 1.87 8.15 -8.83
CA ASP A 94 1.44 9.20 -9.76
C ASP A 94 1.28 8.66 -11.19
N ARG A 95 2.15 7.75 -11.61
CA ARG A 95 2.05 7.07 -12.91
C ARG A 95 0.83 6.15 -12.92
N LEU A 96 0.65 5.37 -11.86
CA LEU A 96 -0.49 4.46 -11.72
C LEU A 96 -1.82 5.22 -11.78
N ARG A 97 -1.93 6.32 -11.05
CA ARG A 97 -3.12 7.20 -11.06
C ARG A 97 -3.37 7.81 -12.44
N LYS A 98 -2.33 8.32 -13.11
CA LYS A 98 -2.48 8.86 -14.48
C LYS A 98 -3.00 7.81 -15.45
N ASN A 99 -2.50 6.58 -15.36
CA ASN A 99 -2.95 5.46 -16.18
C ASN A 99 -4.42 5.09 -15.87
N ALA A 100 -4.81 5.06 -14.59
CA ALA A 100 -6.18 4.81 -14.18
C ALA A 100 -7.15 5.87 -14.74
N ILE A 101 -6.84 7.16 -14.59
CA ILE A 101 -7.63 8.26 -15.13
C ILE A 101 -7.74 8.16 -16.67
N TRP A 102 -6.64 7.83 -17.34
CA TRP A 102 -6.65 7.65 -18.80
C TRP A 102 -7.58 6.50 -19.21
N LEU A 103 -7.48 5.34 -18.56
CA LEU A 103 -8.33 4.18 -18.82
C LEU A 103 -9.81 4.50 -18.59
N TYR A 104 -10.13 5.18 -17.48
CA TYR A 104 -11.49 5.60 -17.17
C TYR A 104 -12.07 6.50 -18.28
N ASN A 105 -11.32 7.51 -18.70
CA ASN A 105 -11.76 8.47 -19.73
C ASN A 105 -11.89 7.87 -21.14
N HIS A 106 -11.21 6.75 -21.41
CA HIS A 106 -11.20 6.12 -22.74
C HIS A 106 -11.98 4.79 -22.80
N ARG A 107 -12.67 4.40 -21.72
CA ARG A 107 -13.39 3.12 -21.58
C ARG A 107 -14.39 2.81 -22.69
N ASP A 108 -15.09 3.84 -23.18
CA ASP A 108 -16.19 3.73 -24.16
C ASP A 108 -15.75 4.08 -25.59
N SER A 109 -14.47 4.42 -25.78
CA SER A 109 -13.98 4.77 -27.11
C SER A 109 -14.09 3.57 -28.04
N SER A 110 -14.87 3.70 -29.12
CA SER A 110 -15.13 2.67 -30.15
C SER A 110 -13.86 2.12 -30.81
N HIS A 111 -12.71 2.75 -30.57
CA HIS A 111 -11.39 2.29 -30.96
C HIS A 111 -10.88 1.09 -30.14
N ILE A 112 -11.41 0.85 -28.93
CA ILE A 112 -11.06 -0.28 -28.07
C ILE A 112 -11.85 -1.53 -28.46
N SER A 113 -13.17 -1.39 -28.68
CA SER A 113 -14.08 -2.52 -28.94
C SER A 113 -14.07 -3.01 -30.41
N ALA A 114 -13.75 -2.15 -31.38
CA ALA A 114 -13.60 -2.56 -32.78
C ALA A 114 -12.29 -3.34 -33.05
N HIS A 115 -11.26 -3.18 -32.21
CA HIS A 115 -10.00 -3.91 -32.30
C HIS A 115 -9.98 -5.22 -31.49
N GLN A 116 -10.74 -5.30 -30.39
CA GLN A 116 -10.88 -6.54 -29.59
C GLN A 116 -11.42 -7.74 -30.38
N ARG A 117 -12.20 -7.50 -31.46
CA ARG A 117 -12.75 -8.57 -32.31
C ARG A 117 -11.83 -9.02 -33.45
N LYS A 118 -10.66 -8.42 -33.66
CA LYS A 118 -9.86 -8.63 -34.89
C LYS A 118 -8.41 -9.09 -34.70
N LEU A 119 -8.08 -9.75 -33.59
CA LEU A 119 -6.73 -10.31 -33.40
C LEU A 119 -6.77 -11.81 -33.07
N LEU A 120 -7.09 -12.58 -34.10
CA LEU A 120 -6.46 -13.87 -34.40
C LEU A 120 -5.55 -13.66 -35.61
N THR A 121 -4.41 -12.99 -35.45
CA THR A 121 -3.27 -13.13 -36.39
C THR A 121 -1.99 -12.59 -35.75
N PRO A 122 -0.84 -13.25 -35.96
CA PRO A 122 0.41 -12.89 -35.31
C PRO A 122 1.24 -11.97 -36.24
N PHE A 123 2.32 -11.41 -35.66
CA PHE A 123 3.50 -10.81 -36.31
C PHE A 123 3.59 -9.27 -36.53
N LEU A 124 4.60 -8.74 -35.83
CA LEU A 124 5.64 -7.76 -36.20
C LEU A 124 5.38 -6.24 -36.23
N PHE A 125 6.21 -5.59 -35.41
CA PHE A 125 6.70 -4.22 -35.43
C PHE A 125 6.50 -3.45 -36.74
N GLY A 126 5.74 -2.36 -36.66
CA GLY A 126 5.54 -1.38 -37.71
C GLY A 126 5.29 0.03 -37.15
N ARG A 127 6.30 0.88 -37.32
CA ARG A 127 6.36 2.35 -37.17
C ARG A 127 5.01 3.06 -37.38
N GLY A 128 4.54 3.79 -36.35
CA GLY A 128 3.26 4.54 -36.34
C GLY A 128 2.12 3.88 -35.52
N GLY A 129 2.46 2.92 -34.66
CA GLY A 129 1.52 2.00 -34.03
C GLY A 129 0.53 2.64 -33.05
N LYS A 130 -0.76 2.52 -33.38
CA LYS A 130 -1.90 2.74 -32.49
C LYS A 130 -1.74 1.84 -31.26
N THR A 131 -1.77 2.42 -30.07
CA THR A 131 -1.67 1.70 -28.80
C THR A 131 -2.88 0.78 -28.65
N ASP A 132 -2.66 -0.55 -28.65
CA ASP A 132 -3.72 -1.54 -28.48
C ASP A 132 -4.31 -1.45 -27.07
N ALA A 133 -5.63 -1.45 -26.94
CA ALA A 133 -6.30 -1.39 -25.64
C ALA A 133 -5.89 -2.53 -24.70
N ARG A 134 -5.66 -3.73 -25.25
CA ARG A 134 -5.11 -4.86 -24.48
C ARG A 134 -3.70 -4.58 -23.97
N PHE A 135 -2.88 -3.88 -24.76
CA PHE A 135 -1.56 -3.45 -24.33
C PHE A 135 -1.64 -2.41 -23.20
N VAL A 136 -2.61 -1.49 -23.25
CA VAL A 136 -2.81 -0.52 -22.15
C VAL A 136 -3.34 -1.20 -20.88
N LEU A 137 -4.31 -2.12 -20.99
CA LEU A 137 -4.79 -2.91 -19.86
C LEU A 137 -3.67 -3.77 -19.23
N GLY A 138 -2.90 -4.49 -20.05
CA GLY A 138 -1.77 -5.29 -19.59
C GLY A 138 -0.67 -4.44 -18.93
N SER A 139 -0.33 -3.28 -19.50
CA SER A 139 0.64 -2.36 -18.89
C SER A 139 0.13 -1.74 -17.58
N PHE A 140 -1.18 -1.53 -17.45
CA PHE A 140 -1.78 -1.08 -16.20
C PHE A 140 -1.75 -2.16 -15.11
N VAL A 141 -2.04 -3.41 -15.45
CA VAL A 141 -1.90 -4.55 -14.52
C VAL A 141 -0.44 -4.71 -14.08
N ALA A 142 0.52 -4.61 -14.99
CA ALA A 142 1.94 -4.65 -14.64
C ALA A 142 2.34 -3.49 -13.70
N ALA A 143 1.84 -2.28 -13.93
CA ALA A 143 2.08 -1.14 -13.04
C ALA A 143 1.43 -1.31 -11.66
N MET A 144 0.27 -1.98 -11.59
CA MET A 144 -0.36 -2.37 -10.34
C MET A 144 0.50 -3.38 -9.58
N GLU A 145 0.99 -4.42 -10.27
CA GLU A 145 1.88 -5.43 -9.68
C GLU A 145 3.16 -4.82 -9.13
N GLU A 146 3.82 -3.94 -9.89
CA GLU A 146 5.01 -3.21 -9.44
C GLU A 146 4.73 -2.41 -8.17
N ALA A 147 3.62 -1.68 -8.14
CA ALA A 147 3.20 -0.91 -6.96
C ALA A 147 2.85 -1.83 -5.77
N GLY A 148 2.22 -2.97 -6.03
CA GLY A 148 1.89 -3.98 -5.01
C GLY A 148 3.13 -4.62 -4.39
N GLU A 149 4.14 -4.95 -5.19
CA GLU A 149 5.41 -5.49 -4.68
C GLU A 149 6.17 -4.44 -3.86
N GLN A 150 6.16 -3.16 -4.26
CA GLN A 150 6.71 -2.09 -3.42
C GLN A 150 5.94 -1.97 -2.10
N ALA A 151 4.60 -1.97 -2.15
CA ALA A 151 3.76 -1.91 -0.96
C ALA A 151 4.03 -3.08 -0.01
N LYS A 152 4.27 -4.28 -0.55
CA LYS A 152 4.65 -5.46 0.22
C LYS A 152 6.01 -5.29 0.91
N GLN A 153 7.00 -4.72 0.23
CA GLN A 153 8.29 -4.41 0.84
C GLN A 153 8.15 -3.40 1.98
N ASP A 154 7.39 -2.32 1.74
CA ASP A 154 7.15 -1.27 2.74
C ASP A 154 6.40 -1.83 3.97
N LEU A 155 5.42 -2.72 3.74
CA LEU A 155 4.71 -3.47 4.78
C LEU A 155 5.66 -4.34 5.61
N GLN A 156 6.54 -5.11 4.95
CA GLN A 156 7.41 -6.10 5.61
C GLN A 156 8.64 -5.49 6.29
N ALA A 157 9.12 -4.34 5.80
CA ALA A 157 10.31 -3.67 6.31
C ALA A 157 9.93 -2.44 7.13
N ALA A 158 9.50 -1.35 6.48
CA ALA A 158 9.34 -0.05 7.15
C ALA A 158 8.19 -0.02 8.16
N LEU A 159 7.07 -0.66 7.82
CA LEU A 159 5.88 -0.76 8.67
C LEU A 159 5.89 -1.98 9.59
N HIS A 160 6.98 -2.75 9.59
CA HIS A 160 7.17 -3.84 10.54
C HIS A 160 7.10 -3.28 11.97
N PRO A 161 6.51 -4.00 12.95
CA PRO A 161 6.37 -3.48 14.31
C PRO A 161 7.68 -3.09 15.02
N VAL A 162 8.79 -3.68 14.58
CA VAL A 162 10.15 -3.34 15.05
C VAL A 162 10.61 -1.97 14.52
N ASN A 163 10.20 -1.60 13.30
CA ASN A 163 10.71 -0.43 12.57
C ASN A 163 9.75 0.77 12.58
N VAL A 164 8.45 0.53 12.83
CA VAL A 164 7.41 1.58 12.75
C VAL A 164 7.70 2.79 13.65
N ARG A 165 8.35 2.57 14.79
CA ARG A 165 8.71 3.64 15.75
C ARG A 165 9.80 4.57 15.22
N ALA A 166 10.64 4.09 14.31
CA ALA A 166 11.65 4.91 13.66
C ALA A 166 11.03 5.80 12.57
N GLN A 167 9.80 5.54 12.13
CA GLN A 167 9.17 6.34 11.08
C GLN A 167 8.76 7.73 11.58
N HIS A 168 8.65 8.67 10.64
CA HIS A 168 8.12 10.00 10.89
C HIS A 168 6.66 10.12 10.44
N VAL A 169 5.84 10.77 11.24
CA VAL A 169 4.40 10.89 11.00
C VAL A 169 4.07 11.56 9.65
N GLU A 170 4.81 12.61 9.26
CA GLU A 170 4.50 13.38 8.04
C GLU A 170 4.70 12.62 6.72
N PRO A 171 5.83 11.90 6.51
CA PRO A 171 5.96 10.97 5.38
C PRO A 171 4.85 9.92 5.31
N LEU A 172 4.51 9.28 6.44
CA LEU A 172 3.45 8.26 6.47
C LEU A 172 2.09 8.83 6.06
N ARG A 173 1.71 10.00 6.60
CA ARG A 173 0.45 10.68 6.23
C ARG A 173 0.41 11.06 4.75
N ARG A 174 1.52 11.59 4.23
CA ARG A 174 1.61 11.96 2.80
C ARG A 174 1.47 10.75 1.89
N LEU A 175 2.12 9.63 2.22
CA LEU A 175 2.00 8.40 1.44
C LEU A 175 0.58 7.82 1.54
N ALA A 176 -0.01 7.76 2.74
CA ALA A 176 -1.39 7.31 2.95
C ALA A 176 -2.39 8.14 2.13
N ALA A 177 -2.24 9.46 2.10
CA ALA A 177 -3.09 10.34 1.30
C ALA A 177 -2.93 10.08 -0.22
N LYS A 178 -1.70 9.88 -0.71
CA LYS A 178 -1.44 9.52 -2.12
C LYS A 178 -2.07 8.18 -2.50
N LEU A 179 -1.96 7.17 -1.63
CA LEU A 179 -2.59 5.87 -1.83
C LEU A 179 -4.11 6.00 -1.88
N THR A 180 -4.71 6.75 -0.95
CA THR A 180 -6.16 7.02 -0.96
C THR A 180 -6.61 7.65 -2.29
N ILE A 181 -5.91 8.68 -2.76
CA ILE A 181 -6.27 9.33 -4.04
C ILE A 181 -6.11 8.36 -5.21
N THR A 182 -5.07 7.53 -5.20
CA THR A 182 -4.80 6.56 -6.27
C THR A 182 -5.83 5.44 -6.29
N LEU A 183 -6.13 4.84 -5.14
CA LEU A 183 -7.14 3.78 -5.02
C LEU A 183 -8.53 4.29 -5.40
N ASN A 184 -8.91 5.49 -4.97
CA ASN A 184 -10.18 6.11 -5.35
C ASN A 184 -10.31 6.33 -6.87
N ALA A 185 -9.20 6.55 -7.58
CA ALA A 185 -9.20 6.67 -9.04
C ALA A 185 -9.37 5.32 -9.76
N ILE A 186 -9.11 4.22 -9.06
CA ILE A 186 -9.21 2.84 -9.57
C ILE A 186 -10.57 2.22 -9.22
N GLU A 187 -11.10 2.55 -8.05
CA GLU A 187 -12.37 2.06 -7.53
C GLU A 187 -13.59 2.54 -8.35
N GLY A 188 -14.74 1.92 -8.09
CA GLY A 188 -16.01 2.26 -8.72
C GLY A 188 -16.11 1.80 -10.18
N ASP A 189 -16.44 2.72 -11.08
CA ASP A 189 -16.72 2.45 -12.48
C ASP A 189 -15.52 1.87 -13.24
N LEU A 190 -14.30 2.31 -12.93
CA LEU A 190 -13.10 1.78 -13.58
C LEU A 190 -12.89 0.31 -13.18
N LEU A 191 -13.02 0.00 -11.89
CA LEU A 191 -12.94 -1.38 -11.40
C LEU A 191 -13.96 -2.30 -12.08
N ASN A 192 -15.19 -1.82 -12.25
CA ASN A 192 -16.25 -2.54 -12.97
C ASN A 192 -15.90 -2.77 -14.45
N HIS A 193 -15.26 -1.79 -15.10
CA HIS A 193 -14.79 -1.96 -16.46
C HIS A 193 -13.65 -2.99 -16.54
N LEU A 194 -12.68 -2.94 -15.60
CA LEU A 194 -11.56 -3.88 -15.52
C LEU A 194 -12.04 -5.33 -15.31
N LEU A 195 -13.08 -5.54 -14.49
CA LEU A 195 -13.71 -6.85 -14.28
C LEU A 195 -14.19 -7.50 -15.59
N SER A 196 -14.63 -6.70 -16.55
CA SER A 196 -15.11 -7.20 -17.86
C SER A 196 -14.01 -7.35 -18.91
N GLY A 197 -12.88 -6.67 -18.72
CA GLY A 197 -11.80 -6.55 -19.71
C GLY A 197 -10.58 -7.44 -19.45
N LEU A 198 -10.36 -7.84 -18.19
CA LEU A 198 -9.21 -8.65 -17.79
C LEU A 198 -9.52 -10.15 -17.87
N SER A 199 -8.51 -10.94 -18.25
CA SER A 199 -8.56 -12.40 -18.04
C SER A 199 -8.57 -12.74 -16.55
N VAL A 200 -8.92 -13.99 -16.22
CA VAL A 200 -8.94 -14.48 -14.83
C VAL A 200 -7.57 -14.32 -14.16
N ASP A 201 -6.50 -14.60 -14.89
CA ASP A 201 -5.12 -14.49 -14.37
C ASP A 201 -4.74 -13.03 -14.12
N GLU A 202 -5.02 -12.14 -15.07
CA GLU A 202 -4.76 -10.70 -14.93
C GLU A 202 -5.58 -10.09 -13.79
N TRP A 203 -6.85 -10.49 -13.66
CA TRP A 203 -7.70 -10.07 -12.56
C TRP A 203 -7.13 -10.53 -11.21
N THR A 204 -6.63 -11.76 -11.12
CA THR A 204 -6.04 -12.30 -9.89
C THR A 204 -4.82 -11.50 -9.45
N ARG A 205 -3.90 -11.21 -10.39
CA ARG A 205 -2.70 -10.41 -10.09
C ARG A 205 -3.05 -8.97 -9.74
N PHE A 206 -3.96 -8.35 -10.49
CA PHE A 206 -4.48 -7.02 -10.20
C PHE A 206 -5.10 -6.93 -8.80
N ASN A 207 -5.99 -7.88 -8.46
CA ASN A 207 -6.69 -7.91 -7.19
C ASN A 207 -5.72 -8.12 -6.02
N HIS A 208 -4.71 -8.98 -6.19
CA HIS A 208 -3.66 -9.15 -5.19
C HIS A 208 -2.90 -7.84 -4.92
N ALA A 209 -2.44 -7.15 -5.97
CA ALA A 209 -1.79 -5.86 -5.84
C ALA A 209 -2.69 -4.79 -5.20
N HIS A 210 -3.97 -4.75 -5.57
CA HIS A 210 -4.95 -3.84 -4.99
C HIS A 210 -5.13 -4.08 -3.48
N MET A 211 -5.19 -5.34 -3.05
CA MET A 211 -5.27 -5.69 -1.62
C MET A 211 -4.01 -5.28 -0.85
N LEU A 212 -2.82 -5.44 -1.44
CA LEU A 212 -1.55 -5.00 -0.84
C LEU A 212 -1.53 -3.48 -0.62
N LEU A 213 -1.86 -2.70 -1.67
CA LEU A 213 -1.93 -1.23 -1.60
C LEU A 213 -2.97 -0.74 -0.58
N SER A 214 -4.12 -1.40 -0.52
CA SER A 214 -5.18 -1.09 0.46
C SER A 214 -4.71 -1.36 1.90
N THR A 215 -4.02 -2.48 2.10
CA THR A 215 -3.45 -2.86 3.40
C THR A 215 -2.35 -1.89 3.83
N GLU A 216 -1.48 -1.49 2.91
CA GLU A 216 -0.44 -0.49 3.15
C GLU A 216 -1.04 0.85 3.59
N ARG A 217 -2.04 1.37 2.88
CA ARG A 217 -2.76 2.59 3.27
C ARG A 217 -3.28 2.52 4.71
N GLU A 218 -3.89 1.40 5.08
CA GLU A 218 -4.44 1.19 6.42
C GLU A 218 -3.35 1.13 7.49
N MET A 219 -2.26 0.42 7.22
CA MET A 219 -1.11 0.33 8.13
C MET A 219 -0.40 1.67 8.27
N LEU A 220 -0.24 2.44 7.19
CA LEU A 220 0.31 3.79 7.22
C LEU A 220 -0.53 4.74 8.07
N THR A 221 -1.85 4.68 7.92
CA THR A 221 -2.78 5.51 8.71
C THR A 221 -2.69 5.14 10.19
N LEU A 222 -2.74 3.85 10.50
CA LEU A 222 -2.60 3.34 11.87
C LEU A 222 -1.26 3.75 12.49
N ALA A 223 -0.16 3.58 11.75
CA ALA A 223 1.19 3.94 12.16
C ALA A 223 1.32 5.44 12.45
N ALA A 224 0.84 6.29 11.52
CA ALA A 224 0.90 7.74 11.66
C ALA A 224 0.12 8.29 12.86
N ASP A 225 -1.02 7.68 13.19
CA ASP A 225 -1.90 8.19 14.25
C ASP A 225 -1.46 7.79 15.66
N ARG A 226 -0.72 6.68 15.80
CA ARG A 226 -0.52 6.03 17.10
C ARG A 226 0.90 5.57 17.42
N TYR A 227 1.81 5.50 16.44
CA TYR A 227 3.08 4.77 16.59
C TYR A 227 4.32 5.47 16.07
N ALA A 228 4.19 6.22 14.98
CA ALA A 228 5.31 6.94 14.39
C ALA A 228 5.72 8.12 15.29
N SER A 229 7.00 8.46 15.22
CA SER A 229 7.57 9.52 16.05
C SER A 229 7.23 10.90 15.49
N HIS A 230 6.89 11.82 16.39
CA HIS A 230 6.96 13.25 16.13
C HIS A 230 8.35 13.71 16.52
N LEU A 231 9.30 13.77 15.57
CA LEU A 231 10.54 14.49 15.85
C LEU A 231 10.20 15.96 16.13
N PRO A 232 10.94 16.63 17.04
CA PRO A 232 10.89 18.08 17.14
C PRO A 232 11.14 18.67 15.76
N ARG A 233 10.30 19.63 15.34
CA ARG A 233 10.59 20.43 14.14
C ARG A 233 11.96 21.07 14.37
N LEU A 234 12.99 20.56 13.71
CA LEU A 234 14.20 21.34 13.48
C LEU A 234 13.73 22.49 12.61
N GLY A 235 13.51 23.65 13.22
CA GLY A 235 13.25 24.88 12.50
C GLY A 235 14.33 25.04 11.44
N LEU A 236 13.89 25.09 10.18
CA LEU A 236 14.68 25.69 9.11
C LEU A 236 14.97 27.15 9.46
#